data_AF-A0A5Q3H6B8-F1
#
_entry.id   AF-A0A5Q3H6B8-F1
#
_cell.length_a   1.000
_cell.length_b   1.000
_cell.length_c   1.000
_cell.angle_alpha   90.00
_cell.angle_beta   90.00
_cell.angle_gamma   90.00
#
_symmetry.space_group_name_H-M   'P 1'
#
loop_
_entity.id
_entity.type
_entity.pdbx_description
1 polymer ?
#
loop_
_entity_poly.entity_id
_entity_poly.type
_entity_poly.pdbx_seq_one_letter_code
_entity_poly.pdbx_strand_id
1 'polypeptide(L)' 'MAPEQIERYVDAAAAALDLPLPPEHRPGVLQYFALAAGFAAQLQAVALSAHDDPAPVFVPIEPASPPAAGAAE' A
#
# COMPACT_ATOMS: atom_id res chain seq x y z
N MET A 1 -10.98 -14.76 -2.89
CA MET A 1 -12.21 -13.95 -3.08
C MET A 1 -13.04 -14.58 -4.18
N ALA A 2 -14.38 -14.57 -4.06
CA ALA A 2 -15.25 -15.02 -5.14
C ALA A 2 -15.24 -14.01 -6.32
N PRO A 3 -15.49 -14.45 -7.56
CA PRO A 3 -15.52 -13.55 -8.73
C PRO A 3 -16.46 -12.34 -8.55
N GLU A 4 -17.67 -12.56 -8.04
CA GLU A 4 -18.67 -11.53 -7.76
C GLU A 4 -18.18 -10.47 -6.74
N GLN A 5 -17.27 -10.85 -5.84
CA GLN A 5 -16.67 -9.93 -4.87
C GLN A 5 -15.55 -9.11 -5.51
N ILE A 6 -14.79 -9.71 -6.43
CA ILE A 6 -13.74 -9.02 -7.18
C ILE A 6 -14.35 -7.94 -8.05
N GLU A 7 -15.41 -8.26 -8.81
CA GLU A 7 -16.09 -7.29 -9.67
C GLU A 7 -16.60 -6.09 -8.89
N ARG A 8 -17.37 -6.32 -7.82
CA ARG A 8 -17.89 -5.25 -6.97
C ARG A 8 -16.77 -4.42 -6.33
N TYR A 9 -15.69 -5.06 -5.90
CA TYR A 9 -14.56 -4.36 -5.29
C TYR A 9 -13.84 -3.49 -6.31
N VAL A 10 -13.53 -4.03 -7.50
CA VAL A 10 -12.84 -3.28 -8.57
C VAL A 10 -13.67 -2.07 -9.00
N ASP A 11 -14.97 -2.25 -9.20
CA ASP A 11 -15.85 -1.14 -9.61
C ASP A 11 -15.95 -0.07 -8.50
N ALA A 12 -16.05 -0.46 -7.23
CA ALA A 12 -16.07 0.48 -6.10
C ALA A 12 -14.73 1.20 -5.89
N ALA A 13 -13.61 0.48 -6.03
CA ALA A 13 -12.27 1.05 -5.86
C ALA A 13 -11.94 2.02 -6.99
N ALA A 14 -12.29 1.69 -8.24
CA ALA A 14 -12.14 2.57 -9.39
C ALA A 14 -12.89 3.90 -9.17
N ALA A 15 -14.13 3.84 -8.70
CA ALA A 15 -14.91 5.02 -8.36
C ALA A 15 -14.30 5.83 -7.21
N ALA A 16 -13.82 5.17 -6.14
CA ALA A 16 -13.21 5.84 -4.99
C ALA A 16 -11.88 6.54 -5.31
N LEU A 17 -11.14 6.00 -6.29
CA LEU A 17 -9.85 6.53 -6.76
C LEU A 17 -10.00 7.57 -7.88
N ASP A 18 -11.23 7.86 -8.33
CA ASP A 18 -11.51 8.65 -9.53
C ASP A 18 -10.71 8.14 -10.74
N LEU A 19 -10.65 6.81 -10.90
CA LEU A 19 -9.94 6.13 -11.97
C LEU A 19 -10.95 5.50 -12.93
N PRO A 20 -11.24 6.13 -14.08
CA PRO A 20 -12.15 5.56 -15.07
C PRO A 20 -11.67 4.20 -15.54
N LEU A 21 -12.57 3.23 -15.60
CA LEU A 21 -12.29 1.89 -16.12
C LEU A 21 -13.06 1.67 -17.42
N PRO A 22 -12.46 2.00 -18.59
CA PRO A 22 -13.08 1.74 -19.87
C PRO A 22 -13.48 0.26 -20.02
N PRO A 23 -14.64 -0.04 -20.64
CA PRO A 23 -15.13 -1.40 -20.80
C PRO A 23 -14.10 -2.34 -21.45
N GLU A 24 -13.27 -1.84 -22.36
CA GLU A 24 -12.20 -2.58 -23.03
C GLU A 24 -11.07 -3.03 -22.07
N HIS A 25 -10.88 -2.34 -20.95
CA HIS A 25 -9.84 -2.65 -19.96
C HIS A 25 -10.35 -3.50 -18.81
N ARG A 26 -11.66 -3.47 -18.52
CA ARG A 26 -12.28 -4.20 -17.40
C ARG A 26 -11.94 -5.70 -17.38
N PRO A 27 -11.99 -6.46 -18.50
CA PRO A 27 -11.66 -7.88 -18.49
C PRO A 27 -10.21 -8.14 -18.04
N GLY A 28 -9.28 -7.29 -18.46
CA GLY A 28 -7.87 -7.39 -18.06
C GLY A 28 -7.68 -7.09 -16.58
N VAL A 29 -8.30 -6.01 -16.09
CA VAL A 29 -8.24 -5.62 -14.67
C VAL A 29 -8.77 -6.73 -13.77
N LEU A 30 -9.91 -7.34 -14.11
CA LEU A 30 -10.48 -8.43 -13.32
C LEU A 30 -9.55 -9.66 -13.27
N GLN A 31 -8.91 -10.01 -14.40
CA GLN A 31 -7.96 -11.13 -14.45
C GLN A 31 -6.73 -10.88 -13.58
N TYR A 32 -6.10 -9.72 -13.72
CA TYR A 32 -4.90 -9.39 -12.92
C TYR A 32 -5.23 -9.17 -11.45
N PHE A 33 -6.40 -8.62 -11.14
CA PHE A 33 -6.85 -8.48 -9.76
C PHE A 33 -7.09 -9.86 -9.11
N ALA A 34 -7.69 -10.80 -9.83
CA ALA A 34 -7.86 -12.18 -9.35
C ALA A 34 -6.52 -12.86 -9.07
N LEU A 35 -5.53 -12.66 -9.94
CA LEU A 35 -4.15 -13.14 -9.73
C LEU A 35 -3.53 -12.53 -8.46
N ALA A 36 -3.62 -11.21 -8.31
CA ALA A 36 -3.10 -10.51 -7.12
C ALA A 36 -3.81 -10.96 -5.82
N ALA A 37 -5.12 -11.21 -5.86
CA ALA A 37 -5.87 -11.76 -4.73
C ALA A 37 -5.38 -13.17 -4.34
N GLY A 38 -4.88 -13.95 -5.30
CA GLY A 38 -4.21 -15.23 -5.06
C GLY A 38 -2.92 -15.06 -4.26
N PHE A 39 -2.06 -14.11 -4.65
CA PHE A 39 -0.84 -13.80 -3.89
C PHE A 39 -1.14 -13.22 -2.51
N ALA A 40 -2.14 -12.34 -2.39
CA ALA A 40 -2.57 -11.80 -1.11
C ALA A 40 -3.04 -12.90 -0.14
N ALA A 41 -3.72 -13.94 -0.63
CA ALA A 41 -4.12 -15.07 0.21
C ALA A 41 -2.92 -15.84 0.77
N GLN A 42 -1.81 -15.95 0.02
CA GLN A 42 -0.57 -16.57 0.51
C GLN A 42 0.06 -15.72 1.62
N LEU A 43 0.07 -14.40 1.46
CA LEU A 43 0.61 -13.47 2.47
C LEU A 43 -0.25 -13.45 3.74
N GLN A 44 -1.57 -13.45 3.62
CA GLN A 44 -2.50 -13.47 4.77
C GLN A 44 -2.43 -14.76 5.60
N ALA A 45 -1.87 -15.84 5.05
CA ALA A 45 -1.65 -17.08 5.79
C ALA A 45 -0.44 -17.00 6.75
N VAL A 46 0.41 -15.98 6.62
CA VAL A 46 1.54 -15.76 7.53
C VAL A 46 1.02 -15.19 8.85
N ALA A 47 1.34 -15.86 9.95
CA ALA A 47 0.98 -15.36 11.28
C ALA A 47 1.79 -14.11 11.61
N LEU A 48 1.10 -13.03 11.95
CA LEU A 48 1.67 -11.78 12.44
C LEU A 48 1.04 -11.43 13.79
N SER A 49 1.88 -10.93 14.68
CA SER A 49 1.51 -10.32 15.95
C SER A 49 1.37 -8.82 15.80
N ALA A 50 0.75 -8.17 16.79
CA ALA A 50 0.67 -6.71 16.84
C ALA A 50 2.04 -6.02 17.06
N HIS A 51 3.10 -6.77 17.32
CA HIS A 51 4.47 -6.27 17.54
C HIS A 51 5.37 -6.46 16.32
N ASP A 52 4.85 -7.03 15.22
CA ASP A 52 5.59 -7.12 13.97
C ASP A 52 5.53 -5.77 13.25
N ASP A 53 6.66 -5.05 13.29
CA ASP A 53 6.78 -3.75 12.65
C ASP A 53 6.96 -3.87 11.13
N PRO A 54 6.52 -2.86 10.35
CA PRO A 54 6.87 -2.76 8.94
C PRO A 54 8.39 -2.75 8.75
N ALA A 55 8.87 -3.39 7.69
CA ALA A 55 10.29 -3.41 7.35
C ALA A 55 10.92 -1.99 7.27
N PRO A 56 10.29 -0.98 6.66
CA PRO A 56 10.77 0.39 6.76
C PRO A 56 10.32 1.04 8.08
N VAL A 57 11.29 1.56 8.84
CA VAL A 57 11.05 2.34 10.06
C VAL A 57 11.48 3.79 9.82
N PHE A 58 10.61 4.73 10.20
CA PHE A 58 10.95 6.16 10.14
C PHE A 58 12.01 6.50 11.19
N VAL A 59 13.09 7.14 10.75
CA VAL A 59 14.13 7.69 11.64
C VAL A 59 14.20 9.19 11.40
N PRO A 60 13.86 10.03 12.40
CA PRO A 60 14.02 11.48 12.28
C PRO A 60 15.47 11.85 11.98
N ILE A 61 15.66 12.84 11.12
CA ILE A 61 16.96 13.50 10.99
C ILE A 61 17.03 14.55 12.10
N GLU A 62 18.02 14.43 12.98
CA GLU A 62 18.25 15.44 14.03
C GLU A 62 18.70 16.77 13.40
N PRO A 63 18.21 17.92 13.90
CA PRO A 63 18.71 19.23 13.49
C PRO A 63 20.22 19.33 13.75
N ALA A 64 20.96 19.95 12.83
CA ALA A 64 22.35 20.31 13.11
C ALA A 64 22.39 21.25 14.32
N SER A 65 23.18 20.91 15.35
CA SER A 65 23.40 21.82 16.47
C SER A 65 23.98 23.14 15.94
N PRO A 66 23.45 24.30 16.36
CA PRO A 66 24.03 25.58 15.97
C PRO A 66 25.49 25.66 16.46
N PRO A 67 26.40 26.31 15.71
CA PRO A 67 27.77 26.51 16.17
C PRO A 67 27.76 27.22 17.52
N ALA A 68 28.59 26.76 18.45
CA ALA A 68 28.68 27.34 19.78
C ALA A 68 29.01 28.84 19.66
N ALA A 69 28.07 29.69 20.11
CA ALA A 69 28.28 31.13 20.18
C ALA A 69 29.25 31.43 21.33
N GLY A 70 30.54 31.54 21.01
CA GLY A 70 31.55 31.98 21.97
C GLY A 70 32.96 31.44 21.71
N ALA A 71 33.66 32.05 20.74
CA ALA A 71 35.13 32.08 20.71
C ALA A 71 35.55 33.32 19.91
N ALA A 72 35.24 34.49 20.45
CA ALA A 72 35.93 35.73 20.12
C ALA A 72 36.50 36.26 21.43
N GLU A 73 37.77 35.92 21.67
CA GLU A 73 38.65 36.61 22.61
C GLU A 73 39.74 37.31 21.80
#